data_AF-A0A2P8GLS8-F1
#
_entry.id   AF-A0A2P8GLS8-F1
#
_cell.length_a   1.000
_cell.length_b   1.000
_cell.length_c   1.000
_cell.angle_alpha   90.00
_cell.angle_beta   90.00
_cell.angle_gamma   90.00
#
_symmetry.space_group_name_H-M   'P 1'
#
loop_
_entity.id
_entity.type
_entity.pdbx_description
1 polymer ?
#
loop_
_entity_poly.entity_id
_entity_poly.type
_entity_poly.pdbx_seq_one_letter_code
_entity_poly.pdbx_strand_id
1 'polypeptide(L)'
;MKKPDFGLSFWSLYTLGFTVALPTFLYYNEGWGEPQESAGIAFLYLGLGALSWLVAIGLYSRFFIKVVFTDKLRLERTAREGTTIMAKIIRKVQTGVIRDAVTLELRLAFSNLAGTHVELAYELNDARPFEKRFEEGNTIEMSAGINGREALFVPKSLDVSRNKGMVLLYSVIFLLLLAAAIVYPIISYRLESQGSGWRFLRLSHPWISVPLINIGVGIFIMLLMGFIGKASGAPEQPLHMVMYGIKTTATVLNFKQTGTYINEQPQVQFDIEYTDPQNNRRKAVYKKIVSLLEIHKLDCGPKEIMFLPDKPERIVFYEDLTL
;
A
#
# COMPACT_ATOMS: atom_id res chain seq x y z
N MET A 1 -8.97 -10.57 -2.70
CA MET A 1 -8.88 -9.15 -3.16
C MET A 1 -9.49 -8.98 -4.56
N LYS A 2 -9.96 -7.77 -4.93
CA LYS A 2 -10.45 -7.44 -6.29
C LYS A 2 -9.46 -7.93 -7.36
N LYS A 3 -9.98 -8.53 -8.43
CA LYS A 3 -9.24 -8.95 -9.64
C LYS A 3 -8.18 -7.89 -9.98
N PRO A 4 -6.94 -8.28 -10.30
CA PRO A 4 -5.99 -7.35 -10.87
C PRO A 4 -6.54 -6.99 -12.25
N ASP A 5 -7.24 -5.85 -12.34
CA ASP A 5 -7.62 -5.29 -13.62
C ASP A 5 -6.33 -5.04 -14.40
N PHE A 6 -6.20 -5.84 -15.46
CA PHE A 6 -5.14 -5.77 -16.45
C PHE A 6 -5.30 -4.44 -17.20
N GLY A 7 -4.73 -3.36 -16.67
CA GLY A 7 -4.75 -2.06 -17.33
C GLY A 7 -4.28 -0.96 -16.39
N LEU A 8 -3.74 0.13 -16.93
CA LEU A 8 -3.75 1.38 -16.17
C LEU A 8 -5.18 1.59 -15.69
N SER A 9 -5.37 1.69 -14.38
CA SER A 9 -6.71 1.95 -13.85
C SER A 9 -7.27 3.21 -14.51
N PHE A 10 -8.59 3.29 -14.72
CA PHE A 10 -9.23 4.50 -15.22
C PHE A 10 -8.70 5.75 -14.52
N TRP A 11 -8.54 5.68 -13.19
CA TRP A 11 -8.00 6.76 -12.36
C TRP A 11 -6.53 7.11 -12.67
N SER A 12 -5.71 6.12 -13.03
CA SER A 12 -4.32 6.35 -13.44
C SER A 12 -4.25 7.05 -14.80
N LEU A 13 -5.04 6.61 -15.78
CA LEU A 13 -5.14 7.27 -17.10
C LEU A 13 -5.72 8.68 -16.99
N TYR A 14 -6.79 8.82 -16.21
CA TYR A 14 -7.42 10.10 -15.90
C TYR A 14 -6.40 11.06 -15.30
N THR A 15 -5.65 10.64 -14.28
CA THR A 15 -4.61 11.47 -13.64
C THR A 15 -3.53 11.88 -14.65
N LEU A 16 -3.03 10.96 -15.47
CA LEU A 16 -2.04 11.29 -16.51
C LEU A 16 -2.55 12.32 -17.53
N GLY A 17 -3.85 12.28 -17.86
CA GLY A 17 -4.49 13.30 -18.68
C GLY A 17 -4.34 14.70 -18.09
N PHE A 18 -4.53 14.85 -16.78
CA PHE A 18 -4.41 16.15 -16.10
C PHE A 18 -2.98 16.54 -15.74
N THR A 19 -2.08 15.59 -15.46
CA THR A 19 -0.72 15.89 -15.01
C THR A 19 0.30 15.95 -16.14
N VAL A 20 -0.01 15.37 -17.29
CA VAL A 20 0.87 15.35 -18.47
C VAL A 20 0.19 16.03 -19.66
N ALA A 21 -0.94 15.50 -20.13
CA ALA A 21 -1.52 15.96 -21.39
C ALA A 21 -2.01 17.41 -21.31
N LEU A 22 -2.71 17.79 -20.23
CA LEU A 22 -3.25 19.14 -20.07
C LEU A 22 -2.16 20.22 -19.97
N PRO A 23 -1.12 20.12 -19.11
CA PRO A 23 -0.03 21.10 -19.08
C PRO A 23 0.68 21.24 -20.43
N THR A 24 0.93 20.12 -21.11
CA THR A 24 1.54 20.13 -22.45
C THR A 24 0.64 20.82 -23.47
N PHE A 25 -0.65 20.51 -23.47
CA PHE A 25 -1.62 21.13 -24.39
C PHE A 25 -1.73 22.63 -24.15
N LEU A 26 -1.87 23.07 -22.89
CA LEU A 26 -1.97 24.49 -22.55
C LEU A 26 -0.72 25.26 -22.99
N TYR A 27 0.47 24.69 -22.74
CA TYR A 27 1.72 25.32 -23.14
C TYR A 27 1.82 25.54 -24.66
N TYR A 28 1.49 24.52 -25.47
CA TYR A 28 1.62 24.63 -26.92
C TYR A 28 0.46 25.40 -27.57
N ASN A 29 -0.69 25.51 -26.90
CA ASN A 29 -1.82 26.32 -27.38
C ASN A 29 -1.59 27.83 -27.20
N GLU A 30 -0.77 28.24 -26.23
CA GLU A 30 -0.35 29.65 -26.08
C GLU A 30 0.56 30.14 -27.23
N GLY A 31 1.05 29.22 -28.07
CA GLY A 31 1.96 29.53 -29.17
C GLY A 31 3.42 29.69 -28.76
N TRP A 32 4.30 29.67 -29.76
CA TRP A 32 5.75 29.79 -29.60
C TRP A 32 6.09 31.27 -29.45
N GLY A 33 5.86 31.82 -28.25
CA GLY A 33 6.24 33.20 -27.95
C GLY A 33 7.75 33.42 -28.08
N GLU A 34 8.18 34.67 -28.33
CA GLU A 34 9.61 34.99 -28.34
C GLU A 34 10.25 34.65 -26.97
N PRO A 35 11.51 34.21 -26.92
CA PRO A 35 12.21 33.95 -25.66
C PRO A 35 12.26 35.19 -24.75
N GLN A 36 11.42 35.23 -23.72
CA GLN A 36 11.26 36.42 -22.87
C GLN A 36 12.18 36.43 -21.65
N GLU A 37 12.62 35.26 -21.19
CA GLU A 37 13.30 35.16 -19.90
C GLU A 37 14.72 35.72 -19.94
N SER A 38 15.19 36.23 -18.81
CA SER A 38 16.61 36.55 -18.65
C SER A 38 17.44 35.25 -18.63
N ALA A 39 18.72 35.34 -18.99
CA ALA A 39 19.61 34.17 -18.95
C ALA A 39 19.68 33.54 -17.54
N GLY A 40 19.72 34.36 -16.48
CA GLY A 40 19.75 33.87 -15.10
C GLY A 40 18.49 33.09 -14.72
N ILE A 41 17.31 33.60 -15.09
CA ILE A 41 16.03 32.92 -14.81
C ILE A 41 15.94 31.61 -15.62
N ALA A 42 16.36 31.63 -16.88
CA ALA A 42 16.39 30.44 -17.72
C ALA A 42 17.26 29.32 -17.13
N PHE A 43 18.44 29.64 -16.59
CA PHE A 43 19.30 28.67 -15.91
C PHE A 43 18.71 28.17 -14.59
N LEU A 44 18.02 29.05 -13.84
CA LEU A 44 17.28 28.63 -12.65
C LEU A 44 16.20 27.61 -13.00
N TYR A 45 15.41 27.87 -14.05
CA TYR A 45 14.38 26.96 -14.54
C TYR A 45 14.94 25.65 -15.09
N LEU A 46 16.07 25.70 -15.80
CA LEU A 46 16.79 24.51 -16.24
C LEU A 46 17.21 23.65 -15.03
N GLY A 47 17.80 24.28 -14.00
CA GLY A 47 18.19 23.61 -12.77
C GLY A 47 17.01 23.00 -12.01
N LEU A 48 15.90 23.74 -11.91
CA LEU A 48 14.66 23.27 -11.29
C LEU A 48 14.08 22.06 -12.05
N GLY A 49 14.03 22.13 -13.37
CA GLY A 49 13.58 21.03 -14.23
C GLY A 49 14.46 19.79 -14.04
N ALA A 50 15.78 19.94 -14.11
CA ALA A 50 16.72 18.84 -13.90
C ALA A 50 16.56 18.19 -12.52
N LEU A 51 16.46 19.01 -11.45
CA LEU A 51 16.26 18.52 -10.09
C LEU A 51 14.92 17.77 -9.96
N SER A 52 13.85 18.30 -10.54
CA SER A 52 12.53 17.67 -10.49
C SER A 52 12.51 16.31 -11.20
N TRP A 53 13.17 16.17 -12.35
CA TRP A 53 13.33 14.89 -13.03
C TRP A 53 14.18 13.90 -12.23
N LEU A 54 15.27 14.34 -11.61
CA LEU A 54 16.08 13.48 -10.73
C LEU A 54 15.25 12.94 -9.56
N VAL A 55 14.43 13.79 -8.93
CA VAL A 55 13.51 13.36 -7.86
C VAL A 55 12.47 12.38 -8.39
N ALA A 56 11.82 12.69 -9.52
CA ALA A 56 10.80 11.83 -10.11
C ALA A 56 11.36 10.45 -10.49
N ILE A 57 12.53 10.41 -11.14
CA ILE A 57 13.23 9.17 -11.52
C ILE A 57 13.67 8.42 -10.26
N GLY A 58 14.22 9.11 -9.26
CA GLY A 58 14.65 8.49 -8.01
C GLY A 58 13.50 7.83 -7.25
N LEU A 59 12.36 8.51 -7.15
CA LEU A 59 11.14 7.96 -6.56
C LEU A 59 10.65 6.75 -7.35
N TYR A 60 10.52 6.86 -8.68
CA TYR A 60 10.05 5.76 -9.52
C TYR A 60 11.01 4.56 -9.44
N SER A 61 12.32 4.79 -9.49
CA SER A 61 13.34 3.74 -9.38
C SER A 61 13.23 2.99 -8.05
N ARG A 62 12.99 3.69 -6.94
CA ARG A 62 12.77 3.05 -5.64
C ARG A 62 11.56 2.11 -5.67
N PHE A 63 10.44 2.54 -6.25
CA PHE A 63 9.25 1.71 -6.39
C PHE A 63 9.49 0.52 -7.33
N PHE A 64 10.06 0.77 -8.50
CA PHE A 64 10.39 -0.24 -9.50
C PHE A 64 11.31 -1.32 -8.93
N ILE A 65 12.39 -0.91 -8.25
CA ILE A 65 13.35 -1.85 -7.66
C ILE A 65 12.69 -2.72 -6.60
N LYS A 66 11.88 -2.11 -5.72
CA LYS A 66 11.16 -2.83 -4.66
C LYS A 66 10.25 -3.90 -5.26
N VAL A 67 9.37 -3.50 -6.19
CA VAL A 67 8.35 -4.38 -6.79
C VAL A 67 8.97 -5.48 -7.65
N VAL A 68 9.97 -5.15 -8.47
CA VAL A 68 10.51 -6.10 -9.45
C VAL A 68 11.57 -7.01 -8.82
N PHE A 69 12.47 -6.47 -8.01
CA PHE A 69 13.64 -7.21 -7.55
C PHE A 69 13.53 -7.65 -6.10
N THR A 70 13.12 -6.75 -5.21
CA THR A 70 13.27 -6.98 -3.76
C THR A 70 12.16 -7.84 -3.17
N ASP A 71 10.90 -7.64 -3.53
CA ASP A 71 9.78 -8.29 -2.84
C ASP A 71 9.74 -9.81 -3.06
N LYS A 72 10.10 -10.28 -4.27
CA LYS A 72 10.29 -11.72 -4.53
C LYS A 72 11.33 -12.33 -3.59
N LEU A 73 12.52 -11.71 -3.50
CA LEU A 73 13.60 -12.23 -2.66
C LEU A 73 13.21 -12.24 -1.18
N ARG A 74 12.42 -11.24 -0.74
CA ARG A 74 11.92 -11.19 0.63
C ARG A 74 10.97 -12.34 0.93
N LEU A 75 9.98 -12.58 0.08
CA LEU A 75 9.02 -13.68 0.25
C LEU A 75 9.74 -15.04 0.29
N GLU A 76 10.65 -15.29 -0.66
CA GLU A 76 11.43 -16.53 -0.70
C GLU A 76 12.36 -16.68 0.51
N ARG A 77 12.99 -15.59 0.97
CA ARG A 77 13.82 -15.61 2.18
C ARG A 77 12.97 -15.93 3.41
N THR A 78 11.82 -15.28 3.59
CA THR A 78 10.91 -15.57 4.70
C THR A 78 10.42 -17.01 4.65
N ALA A 79 10.06 -17.54 3.47
CA ALA A 79 9.66 -18.94 3.34
C ALA A 79 10.75 -19.92 3.79
N ARG A 80 12.04 -19.60 3.55
CA ARG A 80 13.18 -20.46 3.93
C ARG A 80 13.67 -20.28 5.37
N GLU A 81 13.78 -19.04 5.83
CA GLU A 81 14.49 -18.66 7.07
C GLU A 81 13.56 -18.22 8.21
N GLY A 82 12.27 -17.98 7.92
CA GLY A 82 11.32 -17.53 8.94
C GLY A 82 10.97 -18.60 9.98
N THR A 83 10.33 -18.16 11.05
CA THR A 83 9.87 -19.03 12.13
C THR A 83 8.73 -19.91 11.64
N THR A 84 8.87 -21.22 11.80
CA THR A 84 7.89 -22.20 11.31
C THR A 84 6.66 -22.24 12.20
N ILE A 85 5.49 -22.20 11.59
CA ILE A 85 4.19 -22.31 12.26
C ILE A 85 3.35 -23.33 11.52
N MET A 86 2.86 -24.34 12.24
CA MET A 86 1.91 -25.30 11.71
C MET A 86 0.51 -24.69 11.74
N ALA A 87 -0.07 -24.46 10.57
CA ALA A 87 -1.43 -23.96 10.45
C ALA A 87 -2.37 -25.06 9.96
N LYS A 88 -3.54 -25.18 10.60
CA LYS A 88 -4.60 -26.10 10.19
C LYS A 88 -5.58 -25.38 9.28
N ILE A 89 -5.93 -26.00 8.16
CA ILE A 89 -6.95 -25.49 7.24
C ILE A 89 -8.32 -25.82 7.84
N ILE A 90 -9.06 -24.80 8.26
CA ILE A 90 -10.42 -24.96 8.79
C ILE A 90 -11.43 -24.92 7.65
N ARG A 91 -11.22 -24.03 6.68
CA ARG A 91 -12.15 -23.81 5.57
C ARG A 91 -11.41 -23.55 4.28
N LYS A 92 -11.95 -24.06 3.16
CA LYS A 92 -11.46 -23.80 1.80
C LYS A 92 -12.58 -23.25 0.92
N VAL A 93 -12.32 -22.10 0.28
CA VAL A 93 -13.20 -21.54 -0.75
C VAL A 93 -12.42 -21.33 -2.04
N GLN A 94 -12.91 -21.85 -3.16
CA GLN A 94 -12.35 -21.53 -4.46
C GLN A 94 -13.00 -20.24 -4.98
N THR A 95 -12.19 -19.21 -5.20
CA THR A 95 -12.67 -17.88 -5.60
C THR A 95 -12.49 -17.61 -7.09
N GLY A 96 -11.62 -18.37 -7.76
CA GLY A 96 -11.41 -18.23 -9.19
C GLY A 96 -10.29 -19.11 -9.73
N VAL A 97 -9.89 -18.79 -10.97
CA VAL A 97 -8.77 -19.41 -11.66
C VAL A 97 -7.97 -18.28 -12.33
N ILE A 98 -6.66 -18.27 -12.13
CA ILE A 98 -5.74 -17.32 -12.75
C ILE A 98 -4.72 -18.12 -13.56
N ARG A 99 -4.76 -17.94 -14.89
CA ARG A 99 -4.03 -18.77 -15.85
C ARG A 99 -4.45 -20.25 -15.66
N ASP A 100 -3.56 -21.06 -15.09
CA ASP A 100 -3.77 -22.49 -14.84
C ASP A 100 -3.78 -22.83 -13.33
N ALA A 101 -3.67 -21.81 -12.47
CA ALA A 101 -3.69 -21.98 -11.02
C ALA A 101 -5.07 -21.66 -10.45
N VAL A 102 -5.53 -22.49 -9.53
CA VAL A 102 -6.80 -22.28 -8.81
C VAL A 102 -6.56 -21.31 -7.68
N THR A 103 -7.31 -20.21 -7.63
CA THR A 103 -7.25 -19.26 -6.53
C THR A 103 -8.12 -19.78 -5.38
N LEU A 104 -7.47 -19.99 -4.23
CA LEU A 104 -8.07 -20.49 -3.01
C LEU A 104 -8.02 -19.41 -1.93
N GLU A 105 -9.12 -19.26 -1.22
CA GLU A 105 -9.22 -18.52 0.03
C GLU A 105 -9.34 -19.54 1.17
N LEU A 106 -8.31 -19.62 2.00
CA LEU A 106 -8.20 -20.55 3.11
C LEU A 106 -8.44 -19.83 4.43
N ARG A 107 -9.15 -20.47 5.37
CA ARG A 107 -9.18 -20.03 6.76
C ARG A 107 -8.22 -20.90 7.56
N LEU A 108 -7.14 -20.29 8.04
CA LEU A 108 -6.05 -20.96 8.74
C LEU A 108 -6.18 -20.75 10.25
N ALA A 109 -6.14 -21.82 11.04
CA ALA A 109 -5.98 -21.76 12.49
C ALA A 109 -4.57 -22.16 12.92
N PHE A 110 -3.96 -21.36 13.78
CA PHE A 110 -2.64 -21.64 14.33
C PHE A 110 -2.45 -20.95 15.68
N SER A 111 -1.39 -21.33 16.41
CA SER A 111 -0.88 -20.55 17.52
C SER A 111 0.16 -19.56 16.99
N ASN A 112 -0.06 -18.27 17.24
CA ASN A 112 0.87 -17.23 16.82
C ASN A 112 2.18 -17.26 17.65
N LEU A 113 3.10 -16.33 17.38
CA LEU A 113 4.42 -16.31 18.03
C LEU A 113 4.36 -15.88 19.51
N ALA A 114 3.23 -15.34 19.95
CA ALA A 114 2.94 -15.06 21.36
C ALA A 114 2.15 -16.20 22.05
N GLY A 115 1.92 -17.33 21.37
CA GLY A 115 1.18 -18.47 21.90
C GLY A 115 -0.35 -18.31 21.89
N THR A 116 -0.87 -17.25 21.26
CA THR A 116 -2.31 -17.01 21.14
C THR A 116 -2.89 -17.79 19.95
N HIS A 117 -3.99 -18.49 20.15
CA HIS A 117 -4.73 -19.14 19.05
C HIS A 117 -5.45 -18.09 18.20
N VAL A 118 -5.18 -18.10 16.89
CA VAL A 118 -5.70 -17.12 15.94
C VAL A 118 -6.22 -17.81 14.68
N GLU A 119 -7.19 -17.16 14.05
CA GLU A 119 -7.69 -17.53 12.71
C GLU A 119 -7.39 -16.41 11.73
N LEU A 120 -6.88 -16.76 10.54
CA LEU A 120 -6.52 -15.82 9.49
C LEU A 120 -7.06 -16.28 8.14
N ALA A 121 -7.70 -15.36 7.41
CA ALA A 121 -8.01 -15.55 6.00
C ALA A 121 -6.73 -15.40 5.17
N TYR A 122 -6.42 -16.40 4.35
CA TYR A 122 -5.21 -16.46 3.53
C TYR A 122 -5.55 -16.84 2.09
N GLU A 123 -5.22 -15.96 1.16
CA GLU A 123 -5.42 -16.18 -0.27
C GLU A 123 -4.14 -16.74 -0.91
N LEU A 124 -4.26 -17.82 -1.67
CA LEU A 124 -3.15 -18.39 -2.44
C LEU A 124 -3.60 -18.91 -3.80
N ASN A 125 -2.63 -19.05 -4.71
CA ASN A 125 -2.86 -19.69 -6.01
C ASN A 125 -2.23 -21.08 -6.01
N ASP A 126 -3.06 -22.11 -6.16
CA ASP A 126 -2.62 -23.50 -6.26
C ASP A 126 -2.41 -23.91 -7.72
N ALA A 127 -1.14 -24.08 -8.09
CA ALA A 127 -0.75 -24.55 -9.42
C ALA A 127 -0.94 -26.07 -9.61
N ARG A 128 -1.17 -26.83 -8.53
CA ARG A 128 -1.31 -28.29 -8.55
C ARG A 128 -2.53 -28.74 -7.72
N PRO A 129 -3.76 -28.34 -8.10
CA PRO A 129 -4.97 -28.65 -7.35
C PRO A 129 -5.26 -30.15 -7.27
N PHE A 130 -4.78 -30.95 -8.24
CA PHE A 130 -4.95 -32.40 -8.27
C PHE A 130 -4.25 -33.12 -7.10
N GLU A 131 -3.25 -32.50 -6.46
CA GLU A 131 -2.54 -33.06 -5.30
C GLU A 131 -3.35 -32.95 -3.99
N LYS A 132 -4.50 -32.24 -3.99
CA LYS A 132 -5.37 -32.07 -2.81
C LYS A 132 -4.64 -31.62 -1.53
N ARG A 133 -3.63 -30.75 -1.70
CA ARG A 133 -2.76 -30.29 -0.61
C ARG A 133 -3.50 -29.40 0.39
N PHE A 134 -4.47 -28.62 -0.08
CA PHE A 134 -5.14 -27.58 0.71
C PHE A 134 -6.57 -27.94 1.12
N GLU A 135 -6.86 -29.21 1.37
CA GLU A 135 -8.17 -29.66 1.85
C GLU A 135 -8.41 -29.31 3.33
N GLU A 136 -9.69 -29.19 3.69
CA GLU A 136 -10.08 -28.95 5.08
C GLU A 136 -9.59 -30.08 5.99
N GLY A 137 -9.06 -29.72 7.15
CA GLY A 137 -8.44 -30.65 8.09
C GLY A 137 -6.94 -30.86 7.88
N ASN A 138 -6.40 -30.61 6.68
CA ASN A 138 -4.97 -30.69 6.43
C ASN A 138 -4.19 -29.60 7.18
N THR A 139 -2.91 -29.84 7.39
CA THR A 139 -1.96 -28.87 7.93
C THR A 139 -1.04 -28.35 6.84
N ILE A 140 -0.70 -27.06 6.93
CA ILE A 140 0.25 -26.39 6.05
C ILE A 140 1.37 -25.80 6.91
N GLU A 141 2.61 -26.06 6.49
CA GLU A 141 3.78 -25.41 7.06
C GLU A 141 3.85 -23.97 6.57
N MET A 142 3.60 -23.05 7.49
CA MET A 142 3.74 -21.62 7.28
C MET A 142 5.06 -21.14 7.87
N SER A 143 5.55 -20.03 7.34
CA SER A 143 6.73 -19.35 7.81
C SER A 143 6.40 -17.89 8.08
N ALA A 144 6.66 -17.46 9.31
CA ALA A 144 6.49 -16.10 9.77
C ALA A 144 7.83 -15.39 9.88
N GLY A 145 7.91 -14.15 9.39
CA GLY A 145 9.10 -13.32 9.57
C GLY A 145 8.74 -11.87 9.75
N ILE A 146 9.47 -11.18 10.63
CA ILE A 146 9.49 -9.71 10.65
C ILE A 146 10.64 -9.25 9.76
N ASN A 147 10.35 -8.36 8.81
CA ASN A 147 11.38 -7.62 8.10
C ASN A 147 11.17 -6.12 8.32
N GLY A 148 11.88 -5.57 9.31
CA GLY A 148 11.68 -4.20 9.77
C GLY A 148 10.35 -4.06 10.52
N ARG A 149 9.38 -3.38 9.92
CA ARG A 149 8.03 -3.16 10.51
C ARG A 149 6.93 -3.96 9.82
N GLU A 150 7.23 -4.69 8.74
CA GLU A 150 6.24 -5.48 8.02
C GLU A 150 6.38 -6.96 8.44
N ALA A 151 5.31 -7.53 8.99
CA ALA A 151 5.20 -8.96 9.20
C ALA A 151 4.89 -9.64 7.86
N LEU A 152 5.48 -10.81 7.63
CA LEU A 152 5.22 -11.67 6.48
C LEU A 152 4.80 -13.04 7.00
N PHE A 153 3.78 -13.62 6.36
CA PHE A 153 3.27 -14.95 6.68
C PHE A 153 3.00 -15.69 5.37
N VAL A 154 3.79 -16.71 5.08
CA VAL A 154 3.79 -17.39 3.78
C VAL A 154 3.99 -18.90 3.93
N PRO A 155 3.46 -19.75 3.04
CA PRO A 155 3.79 -21.17 3.00
C PRO A 155 5.29 -21.40 2.82
N LYS A 156 5.85 -22.42 3.46
CA LYS A 156 7.24 -22.82 3.19
C LYS A 156 7.47 -23.35 1.78
N SER A 157 6.44 -23.99 1.22
CA SER A 157 6.44 -24.51 -0.16
C SER A 157 6.12 -23.44 -1.21
N LEU A 158 6.22 -22.15 -0.84
CA LEU A 158 5.92 -21.04 -1.73
C LEU A 158 6.86 -21.02 -2.93
N ASP A 159 6.27 -20.94 -4.13
CA ASP A 159 6.98 -20.59 -5.36
C ASP A 159 6.49 -19.22 -5.85
N VAL A 160 7.40 -18.26 -5.93
CA VAL A 160 7.09 -16.88 -6.30
C VAL A 160 7.41 -16.65 -7.77
N SER A 161 6.36 -16.62 -8.59
CA SER A 161 6.46 -16.21 -9.98
C SER A 161 6.34 -14.70 -10.13
N ARG A 162 7.10 -14.11 -11.06
CA ARG A 162 6.95 -12.71 -11.44
C ARG A 162 5.99 -12.60 -12.62
N ASN A 163 5.12 -11.60 -12.59
CA ASN A 163 4.35 -11.25 -13.76
C ASN A 163 5.26 -10.56 -14.79
N LYS A 164 5.80 -11.35 -15.73
CA LYS A 164 6.70 -10.86 -16.80
C LYS A 164 6.11 -9.69 -17.59
N GLY A 165 4.79 -9.70 -17.85
CA GLY A 165 4.10 -8.62 -18.53
C GLY A 165 4.14 -7.31 -17.74
N MET A 166 3.91 -7.37 -16.43
CA MET A 166 4.04 -6.19 -15.56
C MET A 166 5.48 -5.69 -15.47
N VAL A 167 6.46 -6.59 -15.35
CA VAL A 167 7.89 -6.22 -15.34
C VAL A 167 8.27 -5.51 -16.64
N LEU A 168 7.80 -6.01 -17.79
CA LEU A 168 8.00 -5.37 -19.08
C LEU A 168 7.34 -4.00 -19.13
N LEU A 169 6.06 -3.90 -18.74
CA LEU A 169 5.30 -2.65 -18.71
C LEU A 169 6.01 -1.58 -17.88
N TYR A 170 6.41 -1.90 -16.65
CA TYR A 170 7.11 -0.96 -15.78
C TYR A 170 8.49 -0.58 -16.32
N SER A 171 9.20 -1.50 -16.99
CA SER A 171 10.46 -1.20 -17.68
C SER A 171 10.25 -0.23 -18.84
N VAL A 172 9.19 -0.42 -19.65
CA VAL A 172 8.86 0.50 -20.75
C VAL A 172 8.49 1.88 -20.21
N ILE A 173 7.67 1.97 -19.16
CA ILE A 173 7.34 3.25 -18.52
C ILE A 173 8.60 3.94 -17.99
N PHE A 174 9.54 3.19 -17.40
CA PHE A 174 10.81 3.74 -16.93
C PHE A 174 11.65 4.34 -18.08
N LEU A 175 11.74 3.63 -19.20
CA LEU A 175 12.43 4.12 -20.39
C LEU A 175 11.76 5.37 -20.97
N LEU A 176 10.41 5.42 -20.99
CA LEU A 176 9.66 6.60 -21.40
C LEU A 176 9.93 7.80 -20.49
N LEU A 177 10.01 7.60 -19.17
CA LEU A 177 10.38 8.66 -18.23
C LEU A 177 11.80 9.19 -18.47
N LEU A 178 12.77 8.30 -18.74
CA LEU A 178 14.13 8.69 -19.09
C LEU A 178 14.18 9.46 -20.41
N ALA A 179 13.43 9.02 -21.41
CA ALA A 179 13.31 9.71 -22.69
C ALA A 179 12.69 11.11 -22.50
N ALA A 180 11.64 11.25 -21.69
CA ALA A 180 11.05 12.54 -21.37
C ALA A 180 12.02 13.45 -20.58
N ALA A 181 12.86 12.89 -19.71
CA ALA A 181 13.85 13.66 -18.96
C ALA A 181 15.00 14.17 -19.85
N ILE A 182 15.45 13.37 -20.82
CA ILE A 182 16.69 13.63 -21.59
C ILE A 182 16.39 14.12 -23.01
N VAL A 183 15.53 13.42 -23.74
CA VAL A 183 15.29 13.67 -25.18
C VAL A 183 14.38 14.87 -25.38
N TYR A 184 13.31 15.00 -24.60
CA TYR A 184 12.36 16.10 -24.73
C TYR A 184 12.98 17.51 -24.58
N PRO A 185 13.85 17.81 -23.59
CA PRO A 185 14.45 19.14 -23.50
C PRO A 185 15.43 19.41 -24.64
N ILE A 186 16.06 18.38 -25.23
CA ILE A 186 16.92 18.53 -26.41
C ILE A 186 16.07 18.91 -27.64
N ILE A 187 14.92 18.26 -27.83
CA ILE A 187 13.99 18.58 -28.90
C ILE A 187 13.44 20.00 -28.71
N SER A 188 12.98 20.32 -27.50
CA SER A 188 12.46 21.65 -27.16
C SER A 188 13.52 22.72 -27.41
N TYR A 189 14.78 22.49 -27.00
CA TYR A 189 15.88 23.41 -27.29
C TYR A 189 16.07 23.65 -28.78
N ARG A 190 16.03 22.61 -29.62
CA ARG A 190 16.22 22.76 -31.08
C ARG A 190 15.09 23.56 -31.74
N LEU A 191 13.88 23.45 -31.22
CA LEU A 191 12.70 24.08 -31.82
C LEU A 191 12.40 25.47 -31.24
N GLU A 192 12.63 25.66 -29.93
CA GLU A 192 12.18 26.82 -29.15
C GLU A 192 13.30 27.84 -28.90
N SER A 193 14.57 27.44 -28.99
CA SER A 193 15.68 28.31 -28.61
C SER A 193 15.80 29.56 -29.48
N GLN A 194 15.55 29.45 -30.79
CA GLN A 194 15.69 30.56 -31.76
C GLN A 194 17.04 31.30 -31.66
N GLY A 195 18.12 30.59 -31.28
CA GLY A 195 19.45 31.18 -31.05
C GLY A 195 19.64 31.88 -29.70
N SER A 196 18.59 31.99 -28.88
CA SER A 196 18.59 32.65 -27.57
C SER A 196 18.96 31.71 -26.40
N GLY A 197 19.46 30.51 -26.68
CA GLY A 197 19.78 29.51 -25.66
C GLY A 197 18.53 28.99 -24.95
N TRP A 198 18.58 28.85 -23.62
CA TRP A 198 17.50 28.29 -22.79
C TRP A 198 16.40 29.30 -22.41
N ARG A 199 16.41 30.52 -22.97
CA ARG A 199 15.52 31.64 -22.57
C ARG A 199 14.04 31.43 -22.89
N PHE A 200 13.71 30.35 -23.60
CA PHE A 200 12.34 29.89 -23.82
C PHE A 200 11.77 29.11 -22.62
N LEU A 201 12.63 28.61 -21.72
CA LEU A 201 12.19 27.89 -20.53
C LEU A 201 11.51 28.85 -19.58
N ARG A 202 10.25 28.53 -19.27
CA ARG A 202 9.41 29.19 -18.28
C ARG A 202 8.82 28.14 -17.36
N LEU A 203 8.31 28.53 -16.19
CA LEU A 203 7.77 27.57 -15.21
C LEU A 203 6.66 26.67 -15.77
N SER A 204 5.86 27.18 -16.72
CA SER A 204 4.80 26.41 -17.39
C SER A 204 5.31 25.40 -18.43
N HIS A 205 6.58 25.50 -18.86
CA HIS A 205 7.16 24.62 -19.87
C HIS A 205 6.99 23.15 -19.44
N PRO A 206 6.49 22.24 -20.31
CA PRO A 206 6.06 20.92 -19.86
C PRO A 206 7.20 20.08 -19.28
N TRP A 207 8.44 20.31 -19.74
CA TRP A 207 9.62 19.63 -19.18
C TRP A 207 9.87 19.98 -17.71
N ILE A 208 9.36 21.11 -17.23
CA ILE A 208 9.48 21.57 -15.84
C ILE A 208 8.18 21.30 -15.10
N SER A 209 7.04 21.73 -15.65
CA SER A 209 5.76 21.67 -14.96
C SER A 209 5.27 20.23 -14.74
N VAL A 210 5.45 19.34 -15.72
CA VAL A 210 4.99 17.94 -15.63
C VAL A 210 5.62 17.17 -14.46
N PRO A 211 6.96 17.08 -14.32
CA PRO A 211 7.55 16.38 -13.17
C PRO A 211 7.18 17.06 -11.84
N LEU A 212 7.12 18.39 -11.77
CA LEU A 212 6.68 19.11 -10.57
C LEU A 212 5.24 18.75 -10.17
N ILE A 213 4.31 18.79 -11.13
CA ILE A 213 2.90 18.46 -10.89
C ILE A 213 2.78 17.00 -10.42
N ASN A 214 3.47 16.06 -11.07
CA ASN A 214 3.41 14.65 -10.67
C ASN A 214 4.01 14.41 -9.27
N ILE A 215 5.11 15.07 -8.92
CA ILE A 215 5.66 15.03 -7.55
C ILE A 215 4.65 15.62 -6.55
N GLY A 216 4.07 16.78 -6.86
CA GLY A 216 3.08 17.45 -6.00
C GLY A 216 1.84 16.59 -5.78
N VAL A 217 1.27 16.02 -6.85
CA VAL A 217 0.14 15.09 -6.79
C VAL A 217 0.50 13.84 -5.98
N GLY A 218 1.69 13.28 -6.17
CA GLY A 218 2.17 12.14 -5.38
C GLY A 218 2.27 12.44 -3.89
N ILE A 219 2.81 13.61 -3.51
CA ILE A 219 2.87 14.07 -2.12
C ILE A 219 1.46 14.28 -1.56
N PHE A 220 0.58 14.92 -2.33
CA PHE A 220 -0.81 15.15 -1.93
C PHE A 220 -1.55 13.84 -1.67
N ILE A 221 -1.45 12.86 -2.57
CA ILE A 221 -2.04 11.52 -2.40
C ILE A 221 -1.46 10.83 -1.17
N MET A 222 -0.14 10.91 -0.95
CA MET A 222 0.51 10.32 0.23
C MET A 222 -0.02 10.92 1.53
N LEU A 223 -0.14 12.25 1.61
CA LEU A 223 -0.68 12.94 2.79
C LEU A 223 -2.16 12.59 3.01
N LEU A 224 -2.95 12.58 1.94
CA LEU A 224 -4.37 12.23 1.99
C LEU A 224 -4.57 10.78 2.45
N MET A 225 -3.82 9.83 1.90
CA MET A 225 -3.87 8.42 2.31
C MET A 225 -3.39 8.24 3.76
N GLY A 226 -2.34 8.95 4.18
CA GLY A 226 -1.88 8.93 5.56
C GLY A 226 -2.92 9.48 6.54
N PHE A 227 -3.65 10.53 6.15
CA PHE A 227 -4.75 11.07 6.93
C PHE A 227 -5.93 10.09 7.01
N ILE A 228 -6.38 9.54 5.88
CA ILE A 228 -7.47 8.56 5.81
C ILE A 228 -7.12 7.31 6.63
N GLY A 229 -5.89 6.79 6.53
CA GLY A 229 -5.43 5.65 7.32
C GLY A 229 -5.55 5.92 8.82
N LYS A 230 -5.02 7.04 9.30
CA LYS A 230 -5.13 7.45 10.72
C LYS A 230 -6.57 7.66 11.18
N ALA A 231 -7.40 8.27 10.32
CA ALA A 231 -8.79 8.54 10.62
C ALA A 231 -9.67 7.27 10.54
N SER A 232 -9.28 6.24 9.79
CA SER A 232 -10.04 4.99 9.73
C SER A 232 -9.93 4.15 11.00
N GLY A 233 -8.87 4.36 11.78
CA GLY A 233 -8.59 3.52 12.94
C GLY A 233 -8.17 2.08 12.59
N ALA A 234 -7.96 1.81 11.29
CA ALA A 234 -7.42 0.54 10.85
C ALA A 234 -6.05 0.32 11.50
N PRO A 235 -5.77 -0.91 11.98
CA PRO A 235 -4.46 -1.21 12.53
C PRO A 235 -3.39 -0.92 11.48
N GLU A 236 -2.36 -0.15 11.84
CA GLU A 236 -1.27 0.19 10.91
C GLU A 236 -0.65 -1.07 10.28
N GLN A 237 -0.68 -2.21 10.99
CA GLN A 237 -0.11 -3.50 10.58
C GLN A 237 -0.99 -4.67 11.11
N PRO A 238 -2.07 -5.05 10.41
CA PRO A 238 -2.97 -6.11 10.85
C PRO A 238 -2.24 -7.44 11.05
N LEU A 239 -1.36 -7.81 10.11
CA LEU A 239 -0.61 -9.06 10.21
C LEU A 239 0.37 -9.08 11.40
N HIS A 240 0.99 -7.95 11.74
CA HIS A 240 1.85 -7.88 12.94
C HIS A 240 1.04 -8.15 14.21
N MET A 241 -0.17 -7.61 14.29
CA MET A 241 -1.11 -7.88 15.39
C MET A 241 -1.46 -9.37 15.44
N VAL A 242 -1.85 -10.00 14.32
CA VAL A 242 -2.15 -11.44 14.28
C VAL A 242 -0.97 -12.30 14.73
N MET A 243 0.26 -11.93 14.33
CA MET A 243 1.44 -12.74 14.60
C MET A 243 2.01 -12.61 16.01
N TYR A 244 1.92 -11.43 16.63
CA TYR A 244 2.57 -11.10 17.91
C TYR A 244 1.61 -10.66 19.01
N GLY A 245 0.33 -10.47 18.68
CA GLY A 245 -0.66 -10.00 19.62
C GLY A 245 -1.05 -11.06 20.64
N ILE A 246 -1.31 -10.62 21.86
CA ILE A 246 -1.87 -11.44 22.93
C ILE A 246 -3.36 -11.17 23.03
N LYS A 247 -4.16 -12.24 23.04
CA LYS A 247 -5.61 -12.15 23.26
C LYS A 247 -5.90 -11.99 24.75
N THR A 248 -6.76 -11.03 25.10
CA THR A 248 -7.26 -10.83 26.47
C THR A 248 -8.69 -10.29 26.43
N THR A 249 -9.37 -10.37 27.58
CA THR A 249 -10.70 -9.77 27.75
C THR A 249 -10.52 -8.37 28.30
N ALA A 250 -11.05 -7.39 27.57
CA ALA A 250 -11.11 -6.01 28.00
C ALA A 250 -12.54 -5.60 28.30
N THR A 251 -12.72 -4.56 29.11
CA THR A 251 -14.01 -3.94 29.35
C THR A 251 -14.07 -2.62 28.59
N VAL A 252 -15.03 -2.51 27.68
CA VAL A 252 -15.41 -1.23 27.07
C VAL A 252 -16.13 -0.42 28.13
N LEU A 253 -15.51 0.69 28.57
CA LEU A 253 -16.05 1.57 29.59
C LEU A 253 -17.09 2.51 29.01
N ASN A 254 -16.79 3.07 27.84
CA ASN A 254 -17.64 4.00 27.13
C ASN A 254 -17.27 4.02 25.65
N PHE A 255 -18.19 4.48 24.81
CA PHE A 255 -17.91 4.80 23.42
C PHE A 255 -18.58 6.12 23.02
N LYS A 256 -17.94 6.86 22.11
CA LYS A 256 -18.45 8.13 21.60
C LYS A 256 -18.07 8.33 20.14
N GLN A 257 -18.94 8.95 19.37
CA GLN A 257 -18.60 9.38 18.01
C GLN A 257 -17.57 10.51 18.06
N THR A 258 -16.59 10.50 17.15
CA THR A 258 -15.54 11.54 17.11
C THR A 258 -15.93 12.76 16.27
N GLY A 259 -17.06 12.71 15.57
CA GLY A 259 -17.48 13.70 14.57
C GLY A 259 -16.82 13.50 13.19
N THR A 260 -15.87 12.57 13.06
CA THR A 260 -15.27 12.22 11.76
C THR A 260 -16.11 11.17 11.04
N TYR A 261 -16.37 11.38 9.74
CA TYR A 261 -17.05 10.41 8.86
C TYR A 261 -16.13 9.99 7.72
N ILE A 262 -16.09 8.69 7.43
CA ILE A 262 -15.36 8.12 6.30
C ILE A 262 -16.35 7.26 5.50
N ASN A 263 -16.54 7.61 4.23
CA ASN A 263 -17.57 6.98 3.37
C ASN A 263 -18.95 6.98 4.03
N GLU A 264 -19.34 8.11 4.62
CA GLU A 264 -20.61 8.29 5.37
C GLU A 264 -20.77 7.42 6.62
N GLN A 265 -19.75 6.64 6.98
CA GLN A 265 -19.73 5.86 8.20
C GLN A 265 -19.03 6.63 9.31
N PRO A 266 -19.62 6.75 10.51
CA PRO A 266 -19.00 7.50 11.61
C PRO A 266 -17.82 6.73 12.20
N GLN A 267 -16.80 7.49 12.60
CA GLN A 267 -15.73 6.99 13.45
C GLN A 267 -16.19 7.03 14.92
N VAL A 268 -16.08 5.90 15.60
CA VAL A 268 -16.38 5.76 17.02
C VAL A 268 -15.07 5.53 17.80
N GLN A 269 -14.91 6.26 18.90
CA GLN A 269 -13.87 6.07 19.89
C GLN A 269 -14.41 5.20 21.03
N PHE A 270 -13.66 4.16 21.38
CA PHE A 270 -13.89 3.26 22.50
C PHE A 270 -12.82 3.51 23.57
N ASP A 271 -13.26 3.76 24.80
CA ASP A 271 -12.40 3.83 25.96
C ASP A 271 -12.40 2.46 26.63
N ILE A 272 -11.24 1.80 26.68
CA ILE A 272 -11.11 0.38 27.00
C ILE A 272 -10.15 0.22 28.18
N GLU A 273 -10.54 -0.64 29.13
CA GLU A 273 -9.68 -1.07 30.25
C GLU A 273 -9.43 -2.58 30.17
N TYR A 274 -8.18 -3.00 30.34
CA TYR A 274 -7.82 -4.42 30.37
C TYR A 274 -6.66 -4.68 31.32
N THR A 275 -6.46 -5.94 31.69
CA THR A 275 -5.34 -6.37 32.53
C THR A 275 -4.31 -7.10 31.66
N ASP A 276 -3.06 -6.67 31.73
CA ASP A 276 -1.94 -7.33 31.05
C ASP A 276 -1.53 -8.65 31.75
N PRO A 277 -0.76 -9.55 31.12
CA PRO A 277 -0.28 -10.79 31.74
C PRO A 277 0.54 -10.58 33.01
N GLN A 278 1.08 -9.38 33.23
CA GLN A 278 1.80 -8.96 34.43
C GLN A 278 0.86 -8.38 35.50
N ASN A 279 -0.45 -8.51 35.32
CA ASN A 279 -1.50 -8.06 36.22
C ASN A 279 -1.60 -6.53 36.40
N ASN A 280 -1.06 -5.74 35.46
CA ASN A 280 -1.23 -4.30 35.46
C ASN A 280 -2.52 -3.93 34.72
N ARG A 281 -3.31 -3.05 35.32
CA ARG A 281 -4.44 -2.44 34.62
C ARG A 281 -3.95 -1.39 33.63
N ARG A 282 -4.42 -1.51 32.40
CA ARG A 282 -4.10 -0.62 31.29
C ARG A 282 -5.38 0.03 30.78
N LYS A 283 -5.29 1.31 30.44
CA LYS A 283 -6.33 2.03 29.71
C LYS A 283 -5.82 2.34 28.32
N ALA A 284 -6.66 2.07 27.33
CA ALA A 284 -6.35 2.32 25.94
C ALA A 284 -7.55 2.99 25.26
N VAL A 285 -7.25 3.75 24.22
CA VAL A 285 -8.24 4.39 23.37
C VAL A 285 -8.14 3.75 22.01
N TYR A 286 -9.23 3.13 21.57
CA TYR A 286 -9.32 2.54 20.24
C TYR A 286 -10.34 3.29 19.41
N LYS A 287 -10.04 3.52 18.13
CA LYS A 287 -10.96 4.17 17.20
C LYS A 287 -11.18 3.22 16.03
N LYS A 288 -12.42 3.08 15.57
CA LYS A 288 -12.74 2.38 14.32
C LYS A 288 -13.93 3.03 13.64
N ILE A 289 -14.02 2.85 12.32
CA ILE A 289 -15.23 3.15 11.57
C ILE A 289 -16.26 2.08 11.91
N VAL A 290 -17.47 2.48 12.26
CA VAL A 290 -18.60 1.58 12.53
C VAL A 290 -19.69 1.85 11.51
N SER A 291 -20.31 0.80 10.99
CA SER A 291 -21.46 0.93 10.10
C SER A 291 -22.61 1.64 10.82
N LEU A 292 -23.26 2.62 10.17
CA LEU A 292 -24.46 3.30 10.66
C LEU A 292 -25.54 2.29 11.09
N LEU A 293 -25.64 1.17 10.37
CA LEU A 293 -26.59 0.10 10.64
C LEU A 293 -26.22 -0.72 11.88
N GLU A 294 -25.03 -0.57 12.44
CA GLU A 294 -24.51 -1.35 13.57
C GLU A 294 -24.29 -0.52 14.83
N ILE A 295 -24.44 0.81 14.76
CA ILE A 295 -24.24 1.70 15.92
C ILE A 295 -25.15 1.29 17.09
N HIS A 296 -26.39 0.88 16.79
CA HIS A 296 -27.34 0.44 17.81
C HIS A 296 -26.96 -0.88 18.48
N LYS A 297 -25.99 -1.62 17.91
CA LYS A 297 -25.45 -2.87 18.47
C LYS A 297 -24.23 -2.64 19.35
N LEU A 298 -23.71 -1.40 19.41
CA LEU A 298 -22.57 -1.07 20.26
C LEU A 298 -22.98 -1.12 21.73
N ASP A 299 -22.22 -1.86 22.52
CA ASP A 299 -22.44 -2.09 23.93
C ASP A 299 -21.18 -1.83 24.75
N CYS A 300 -21.39 -1.37 25.99
CA CYS A 300 -20.35 -1.37 27.01
C CYS A 300 -20.30 -2.74 27.66
N GLY A 301 -19.11 -3.16 28.09
CA GLY A 301 -18.93 -4.45 28.74
C GLY A 301 -17.74 -5.24 28.20
N PRO A 302 -17.66 -6.55 28.54
CA PRO A 302 -16.53 -7.38 28.18
C PRO A 302 -16.48 -7.64 26.68
N LYS A 303 -15.33 -7.35 26.06
CA LYS A 303 -15.01 -7.65 24.66
C LYS A 303 -13.64 -8.29 24.56
N GLU A 304 -13.49 -9.20 23.61
CA GLU A 304 -12.19 -9.78 23.30
C GLU A 304 -11.36 -8.81 22.48
N ILE A 305 -10.17 -8.52 22.96
CA ILE A 305 -9.19 -7.68 22.27
C ILE A 305 -7.91 -8.45 22.02
N MET A 306 -7.12 -7.94 21.09
CA MET A 306 -5.73 -8.32 20.90
C MET A 306 -4.85 -7.08 21.09
N PHE A 307 -3.80 -7.19 21.89
CA PHE A 307 -2.83 -6.11 22.12
C PHE A 307 -1.41 -6.57 21.83
N LEU A 308 -0.54 -5.62 21.49
CA LEU A 308 0.89 -5.89 21.28
C LEU A 308 1.68 -5.77 22.59
N PRO A 309 2.45 -6.79 23.01
CA PRO A 309 3.22 -6.74 24.26
C PRO A 309 4.27 -5.63 24.30
N ASP A 310 4.88 -5.30 23.16
CA ASP A 310 5.87 -4.22 23.03
C ASP A 310 5.23 -2.82 23.02
N LYS A 311 3.94 -2.74 22.69
CA LYS A 311 3.15 -1.50 22.62
C LYS A 311 1.73 -1.73 23.14
N PRO A 312 1.56 -1.82 24.47
CA PRO A 312 0.27 -2.19 25.08
C PRO A 312 -0.88 -1.22 24.77
N GLU A 313 -0.58 0.01 24.39
CA GLU A 313 -1.57 0.99 23.92
C GLU A 313 -2.18 0.64 22.55
N ARG A 314 -1.51 -0.22 21.76
CA ARG A 314 -2.02 -0.70 20.47
C ARG A 314 -2.89 -1.91 20.68
N ILE A 315 -4.20 -1.69 20.54
CA ILE A 315 -5.22 -2.72 20.66
C ILE A 315 -6.09 -2.76 19.41
N VAL A 316 -6.71 -3.91 19.17
CA VAL A 316 -7.80 -4.09 18.20
C VAL A 316 -8.83 -5.04 18.79
N PHE A 317 -10.09 -4.93 18.35
CA PHE A 317 -11.07 -5.96 18.68
C PHE A 317 -10.76 -7.25 17.91
N TYR A 318 -10.93 -8.39 18.57
CA TYR A 318 -10.61 -9.69 17.97
C TYR A 318 -11.52 -10.00 16.76
N GLU A 319 -12.78 -9.54 16.79
CA GLU A 319 -13.70 -9.63 15.66
C GLU A 319 -13.17 -8.95 14.39
N ASP A 320 -12.44 -7.84 14.52
CA ASP A 320 -11.92 -7.07 13.38
C ASP A 320 -10.71 -7.74 12.71
N LEU A 321 -10.11 -8.76 13.35
CA LEU A 321 -9.01 -9.55 12.80
C LEU A 321 -9.48 -10.81 12.08
N THR A 322 -10.71 -11.26 12.34
CA THR A 322 -11.24 -12.57 11.92
C THR A 322 -12.25 -12.50 10.77
N LEU A 323 -12.41 -11.31 10.18
CA LEU A 323 -13.33 -10.99 9.08
C LEU A 323 -12.67 -11.04 7.70
#